data_AF-A0A445ACI2-F1
#
_entry.id   AF-A0A445ACI2-F1
#
_cell.length_a   1.000
_cell.length_b   1.000
_cell.length_c   1.000
_cell.angle_alpha   90.00
_cell.angle_beta   90.00
_cell.angle_gamma   90.00
#
_symmetry.space_group_name_H-M   'P 1'
#
loop_
_entity.id
_entity.type
_entity.pdbx_description
1 polymer ?
#
loop_
_entity_poly.entity_id
_entity_poly.type
_entity_poly.pdbx_seq_one_letter_code
_entity_poly.pdbx_strand_id
1 'polypeptide(L)'
;MVSSLYREALSGGPWMVSRHYLIIQRWRSFFLSYEQAVWKIAVWIRIPNLPIKLYNYYFVWRVGSAIEAMLKIDKTTSIHSRDRFARIYVEIDLTKKFVPKISVMGEHPEC
;
A
#
# COMPACT_ATOMS: atom_id res chain seq x y z
N MET A 1 5.56 -19.75 -15.26
CA MET A 1 5.90 -20.22 -13.90
C MET A 1 6.74 -19.21 -13.11
N VAL A 2 7.72 -18.51 -13.72
CA VAL A 2 8.58 -17.51 -13.03
C VAL A 2 7.82 -16.22 -12.62
N SER A 3 6.73 -15.86 -13.31
CA SER A 3 6.02 -14.60 -13.08
C SER A 3 5.16 -14.55 -11.81
N SER A 4 4.67 -15.68 -11.29
CA SER A 4 3.83 -15.71 -10.09
C SER A 4 4.65 -15.43 -8.84
N LEU A 5 5.79 -16.12 -8.67
CA LEU A 5 6.72 -15.90 -7.56
C LEU A 5 7.26 -14.47 -7.52
N TYR A 6 7.53 -13.87 -8.69
CA TYR A 6 7.95 -12.48 -8.77
C TYR A 6 6.86 -11.51 -8.26
N ARG A 7 5.60 -11.75 -8.65
CA ARG A 7 4.46 -10.94 -8.18
C ARG A 7 4.16 -11.17 -6.70
N GLU A 8 4.37 -12.38 -6.21
CA GLU A 8 4.27 -12.70 -4.80
C GLU A 8 5.39 -12.01 -4.02
N ALA A 9 6.65 -12.09 -4.44
CA ALA A 9 7.75 -11.37 -3.80
C ALA A 9 7.49 -9.85 -3.74
N LEU A 10 6.94 -9.25 -4.80
CA LEU A 10 6.59 -7.84 -4.78
C LEU A 10 5.38 -7.56 -3.87
N SER A 11 4.28 -8.28 -4.04
CA SER A 11 2.99 -7.92 -3.41
C SER A 11 2.57 -8.82 -2.24
N GLY A 12 3.42 -9.70 -1.75
CA GLY A 12 3.06 -10.72 -0.76
C GLY A 12 2.93 -10.15 0.66
N GLY A 13 3.74 -9.14 0.99
CA GLY A 13 3.63 -8.49 2.28
C GLY A 13 4.82 -7.63 2.63
N PRO A 14 4.82 -6.98 3.81
CA PRO A 14 6.05 -6.51 4.41
C PRO A 14 6.91 -7.72 4.70
N TRP A 15 8.07 -7.78 4.05
CA TRP A 15 9.03 -8.86 4.24
C TRP A 15 9.92 -8.51 5.43
N MET A 16 10.17 -9.49 6.28
CA MET A 16 11.06 -9.33 7.43
C MET A 16 12.09 -10.45 7.44
N VAL A 17 13.35 -10.08 7.61
CA VAL A 17 14.45 -11.02 7.86
C VAL A 17 15.16 -10.55 9.12
N SER A 18 15.30 -11.44 10.11
CA SER A 18 15.95 -11.13 11.39
C SER A 18 15.42 -9.85 12.05
N ARG A 19 14.08 -9.63 12.02
CA ARG A 19 13.38 -8.44 12.53
C ARG A 19 13.65 -7.12 11.81
N HIS A 20 14.34 -7.16 10.67
CA HIS A 20 14.57 -6.00 9.82
C HIS A 20 13.59 -6.05 8.64
N TYR A 21 12.92 -4.92 8.37
CA TYR A 21 12.04 -4.79 7.22
C TYR A 21 12.86 -4.74 5.94
N LEU A 22 12.49 -5.57 4.96
CA LEU A 22 13.01 -5.48 3.62
C LEU A 22 12.09 -4.62 2.76
N ILE A 23 12.71 -3.68 2.05
CA ILE A 23 12.06 -2.92 1.00
C ILE A 23 12.19 -3.72 -0.28
N ILE A 24 11.06 -4.12 -0.87
CA ILE A 24 11.05 -4.79 -2.16
C ILE A 24 10.72 -3.75 -3.24
N GLN A 25 11.52 -3.75 -4.29
CA GLN A 25 11.34 -2.90 -5.46
C GLN A 25 11.34 -3.74 -6.74
N ARG A 26 10.71 -3.21 -7.79
CA ARG A 26 10.71 -3.84 -9.11
C ARG A 26 12.13 -3.83 -9.65
N TRP A 27 12.59 -4.97 -10.19
CA TRP A 27 13.92 -5.05 -10.79
C TRP A 27 14.07 -4.01 -11.92
N ARG A 28 15.21 -3.32 -11.96
CA ARG A 28 15.60 -2.39 -13.02
C ARG A 28 16.94 -2.86 -13.58
N SER A 29 17.05 -2.96 -14.89
CA SER A 29 18.35 -3.18 -15.55
C SER A 29 19.28 -2.01 -15.22
N PHE A 30 20.58 -2.29 -15.02
CA PHE A 30 21.60 -1.29 -14.66
C PHE A 30 21.44 -0.66 -13.27
N PHE A 31 20.99 -1.44 -12.28
CA PHE A 31 20.99 -1.01 -10.89
C PHE A 31 22.44 -0.86 -10.38
N LEU A 32 22.89 0.39 -10.24
CA LEU A 32 24.17 0.73 -9.62
C LEU A 32 23.91 1.15 -8.17
N SER A 33 24.39 0.33 -7.22
CA SER A 33 24.08 0.48 -5.78
C SER A 33 24.56 1.80 -5.16
N TYR A 34 25.51 2.49 -5.80
CA TYR A 34 26.12 3.73 -5.31
C TYR A 34 25.56 5.00 -5.98
N GLU A 35 24.86 4.87 -7.11
CA GLU A 35 24.36 6.04 -7.87
C GLU A 35 22.87 6.29 -7.66
N GLN A 36 22.12 5.29 -7.22
CA GLN A 36 20.66 5.36 -7.13
C GLN A 36 20.20 5.21 -5.69
N ALA A 37 20.04 6.35 -5.03
CA ALA A 37 19.18 6.44 -3.86
C ALA A 37 17.79 5.90 -4.24
N VAL A 38 17.27 4.98 -3.42
CA VAL A 38 15.97 4.37 -3.63
C VAL A 38 14.91 5.42 -3.29
N TRP A 39 14.40 6.11 -4.31
CA TRP A 39 13.41 7.17 -4.12
C TRP A 39 11.98 6.64 -4.12
N LYS A 40 11.71 5.51 -4.80
CA LYS A 40 10.36 4.95 -4.89
C LYS A 40 10.31 3.54 -4.36
N ILE A 41 9.42 3.30 -3.41
CA ILE A 41 9.27 2.00 -2.76
C ILE A 41 7.81 1.57 -2.76
N ALA A 42 7.56 0.28 -2.92
CA ALA A 42 6.20 -0.25 -2.86
C ALA A 42 5.93 -0.84 -1.47
N VAL A 43 4.92 -0.33 -0.78
CA VAL A 43 4.64 -0.64 0.62
C VAL A 43 3.19 -0.99 0.86
N TRP A 44 2.96 -1.80 1.88
CA TRP A 44 1.63 -2.12 2.38
C TRP A 44 1.23 -1.12 3.48
N ILE A 45 0.17 -0.36 3.25
CA ILE A 45 -0.43 0.55 4.23
C ILE A 45 -1.68 -0.10 4.83
N ARG A 46 -1.83 0.02 6.16
CA ARG A 46 -3.04 -0.34 6.88
C ARG A 46 -3.86 0.91 7.16
N ILE A 47 -5.15 0.88 6.83
CA ILE A 47 -6.13 1.93 7.14
C ILE A 47 -7.02 1.38 8.27
N PRO A 48 -6.69 1.66 9.53
CA PRO A 48 -7.50 1.22 10.66
C PRO A 48 -8.83 1.96 10.71
N ASN A 49 -9.84 1.36 11.34
CA ASN A 49 -11.12 2.01 11.67
C ASN A 49 -11.90 2.53 10.46
N LEU A 50 -11.65 2.03 9.25
CA LEU A 50 -12.51 2.31 8.12
C LEU A 50 -13.93 1.77 8.44
N PRO A 51 -15.00 2.56 8.30
CA PRO A 51 -16.37 2.06 8.43
C PRO A 51 -16.67 0.99 7.38
N ILE A 52 -17.39 -0.08 7.74
CA ILE A 52 -17.66 -1.21 6.82
C ILE A 52 -18.33 -0.77 5.51
N LYS A 53 -19.19 0.26 5.56
CA LYS A 53 -19.86 0.85 4.40
C LYS A 53 -18.89 1.46 3.38
N LEU A 54 -17.67 1.80 3.81
CA LEU A 54 -16.62 2.41 2.99
C LEU A 54 -15.60 1.38 2.46
N TYR A 55 -15.75 0.09 2.74
CA TYR A 55 -14.90 -0.98 2.18
C TYR A 55 -15.19 -1.29 0.71
N ASN A 56 -15.90 -0.40 0.00
CA ASN A 56 -16.05 -0.51 -1.44
C ASN A 56 -14.68 -0.40 -2.11
N TYR A 57 -14.39 -1.33 -3.03
CA TYR A 57 -13.21 -1.33 -3.87
C TYR A 57 -12.89 0.06 -4.44
N TYR A 58 -13.90 0.75 -5.01
CA TYR A 58 -13.71 2.07 -5.62
C TYR A 58 -13.32 3.14 -4.61
N PHE A 59 -13.90 3.09 -3.41
CA PHE A 59 -13.59 4.05 -2.36
C PHE A 59 -12.17 3.84 -1.83
N VAL A 60 -11.82 2.59 -1.49
CA VAL A 60 -10.48 2.23 -0.98
C VAL A 60 -9.41 2.52 -2.04
N TRP A 61 -9.72 2.27 -3.32
CA TRP A 61 -8.85 2.62 -4.44
C TRP A 61 -8.63 4.14 -4.52
N ARG A 62 -9.70 4.93 -4.44
CA ARG A 62 -9.61 6.39 -4.46
C ARG A 62 -8.78 6.94 -3.29
N VAL A 63 -8.96 6.40 -2.09
CA VAL A 63 -8.14 6.75 -0.92
C VAL A 63 -6.68 6.42 -1.18
N GLY A 64 -6.37 5.20 -1.66
CA GLY A 64 -5.01 4.82 -2.00
C GLY A 64 -4.36 5.71 -3.06
N SER A 65 -5.10 6.04 -4.13
CA SER A 65 -4.68 6.96 -5.18
C SER A 65 -4.48 8.40 -4.71
N ALA A 66 -5.19 8.82 -3.66
CA ALA A 66 -5.03 10.14 -3.06
C ALA A 66 -3.78 10.23 -2.17
N ILE A 67 -3.28 9.10 -1.69
CA ILE A 67 -2.00 9.03 -0.96
C ILE A 67 -0.85 9.16 -1.97
N GLU A 68 -0.76 8.21 -2.89
CA GLU A 68 0.32 8.06 -3.87
C GLU A 68 -0.13 7.10 -5.00
N ALA A 69 0.80 6.51 -5.76
CA ALA A 69 0.50 5.58 -6.83
C ALA A 69 -0.04 4.23 -6.28
N MET A 70 -1.37 4.07 -6.35
CA MET A 70 -2.07 2.85 -5.96
C MET A 70 -1.73 1.65 -6.85
N LEU A 71 -1.37 0.52 -6.25
CA LEU A 71 -0.98 -0.70 -6.95
C LEU A 71 -2.00 -1.84 -6.77
N LYS A 72 -2.49 -2.07 -5.55
CA LYS A 72 -3.36 -3.22 -5.24
C LYS A 72 -4.14 -3.03 -3.94
N ILE A 73 -5.36 -3.56 -3.88
CA ILE A 73 -6.11 -3.74 -2.62
C ILE A 73 -5.92 -5.19 -2.17
N ASP A 74 -5.63 -5.41 -0.89
CA ASP A 74 -5.57 -6.77 -0.33
C ASP A 74 -6.96 -7.42 -0.42
N LYS A 75 -7.08 -8.51 -1.18
CA LYS A 75 -8.33 -9.26 -1.30
C LYS A 75 -8.73 -9.91 0.03
N THR A 76 -7.77 -10.15 0.91
CA THR A 76 -7.97 -10.64 2.28
C THR A 76 -8.27 -9.47 3.21
N THR A 77 -9.08 -8.51 2.74
CA THR A 77 -9.55 -7.46 3.60
C THR A 77 -10.37 -8.13 4.69
N SER A 78 -9.83 -8.15 5.90
CA SER A 78 -10.33 -9.02 6.96
C SER A 78 -11.60 -8.42 7.54
N ILE A 79 -12.72 -8.69 6.87
CA ILE A 79 -14.06 -8.33 7.36
C ILE A 79 -14.38 -9.15 8.63
N HIS A 80 -13.68 -10.27 8.85
CA HIS A 80 -13.99 -11.26 9.89
C HIS A 80 -12.97 -11.34 11.06
N SER A 81 -11.84 -10.61 11.04
CA SER A 81 -10.93 -10.55 12.20
C SER A 81 -11.24 -9.38 13.12
N ARG A 82 -10.91 -9.55 14.41
CA ARG A 82 -11.10 -8.53 15.47
C ARG A 82 -10.45 -7.18 15.15
N ASP A 83 -9.37 -7.17 14.36
CA ASP A 83 -8.73 -5.96 13.85
C ASP A 83 -9.20 -5.64 12.42
N ARG A 84 -10.24 -4.80 12.29
CA ARG A 84 -10.78 -4.36 11.00
C ARG A 84 -9.93 -3.23 10.42
N PHE A 85 -9.06 -3.56 9.46
CA PHE A 85 -8.36 -2.57 8.65
C PHE A 85 -8.45 -2.90 7.17
N ALA A 86 -8.61 -1.86 6.34
CA ALA A 86 -8.35 -1.99 4.92
C ALA A 86 -6.84 -2.01 4.70
N ARG A 87 -6.38 -2.80 3.73
CA ARG A 87 -4.95 -2.91 3.42
C ARG A 87 -4.73 -2.64 1.94
N ILE A 88 -3.86 -1.67 1.66
CA ILE A 88 -3.56 -1.20 0.31
C ILE A 88 -2.06 -1.30 0.04
N TYR A 89 -1.72 -1.57 -1.20
CA TYR A 89 -0.36 -1.62 -1.71
C TYR A 89 -0.16 -0.39 -2.59
N VAL A 90 0.79 0.46 -2.22
CA VAL A 90 1.05 1.74 -2.89
C VAL A 90 2.54 1.89 -3.15
N GLU A 91 2.91 2.53 -4.26
CA GLU A 91 4.28 3.00 -4.50
C GLU A 91 4.41 4.42 -3.94
N ILE A 92 5.28 4.61 -2.95
CA ILE A 92 5.54 5.92 -2.31
C ILE A 92 6.87 6.49 -2.75
N ASP A 93 6.95 7.82 -2.84
CA ASP A 93 8.16 8.56 -3.11
C ASP A 93 8.78 9.09 -1.81
N LEU A 94 9.94 8.57 -1.44
CA LEU A 94 10.70 8.93 -0.23
C LEU A 94 11.33 10.33 -0.29
N THR A 95 11.37 10.97 -1.46
CA THR A 95 11.78 12.39 -1.57
C THR A 95 10.70 13.34 -1.05
N LYS A 96 9.45 12.88 -0.99
CA LYS A 96 8.31 13.66 -0.56
C LYS A 96 8.02 13.41 0.91
N LYS A 97 7.51 14.44 1.59
CA LYS A 97 7.01 14.29 2.97
C LYS A 97 5.76 13.40 2.95
N PHE A 98 5.76 12.39 3.81
CA PHE A 98 4.61 11.50 3.98
C PHE A 98 3.41 12.26 4.56
N VAL A 99 2.20 11.93 4.11
CA VAL A 99 0.96 12.47 4.66
C VAL A 99 0.51 11.56 5.80
N PRO A 100 0.65 11.97 7.08
CA PRO A 100 0.39 11.09 8.23
C PRO A 100 -1.10 10.82 8.46
N LYS A 101 -1.99 11.64 7.89
CA LYS A 101 -3.43 11.57 8.10
C LYS A 101 -4.20 12.01 6.86
N ILE A 102 -5.19 11.22 6.48
CA ILE A 102 -6.10 11.52 5.38
C ILE A 102 -7.48 11.72 5.98
N SER A 103 -8.09 12.87 5.70
CA SER A 103 -9.48 13.13 6.06
C SER A 103 -10.35 12.77 4.87
N VAL A 104 -11.24 11.79 5.02
CA VAL A 104 -12.24 11.49 4.01
C VAL A 104 -13.52 12.22 4.37
N MET A 105 -13.83 13.30 3.64
CA MET A 105 -15.11 13.98 3.75
C MET A 105 -16.18 13.10 3.11
N GLY A 106 -17.11 12.59 3.92
CA GLY A 106 -18.38 12.08 3.42
C GLY A 106 -19.36 13.25 3.37
N GLU A 107 -19.83 13.63 2.18
CA GLU A 107 -21.04 14.44 2.11
C GLU A 107 -22.18 13.62 2.74
N HIS A 108 -22.68 14.10 3.89
CA HIS A 108 -24.01 13.76 4.35
C HIS A 108 -24.96 14.65 3.55
N PRO A 109 -25.80 14.10 2.64
CA PRO A 109 -26.72 14.91 1.86
C PRO A 109 -28.00 15.13 2.66
N GLU A 110 -27.93 15.75 3.85
CA GLU A 110 -29.10 16.24 4.59
C GLU A 110 -28.72 17.49 5.40
N CYS A 111 -28.63 18.61 4.69
CA CYS A 111 -28.99 19.96 5.17
C CYS A 111 -29.81 20.62 4.06
#